data_AF-A0A3R7EBL7-F1
#
_entry.id   AF-A0A3R7EBL7-F1
#
_cell.length_a   1.000
_cell.length_b   1.000
_cell.length_c   1.000
_cell.angle_alpha   90.00
_cell.angle_beta   90.00
_cell.angle_gamma   90.00
#
_symmetry.space_group_name_H-M   'P 1'
#
loop_
_entity.id
_entity.type
_entity.pdbx_description
1 polymer ?
#
loop_
_entity_poly.entity_id
_entity_poly.type
_entity_poly.pdbx_seq_one_letter_code
_entity_poly.pdbx_strand_id
1 'polypeptide(L)'
;MTTSNRVKGRIGVNTVAAIVENLWECGWQEYGASNDDAIDGVILMRKGTAKPADTGGIVFVQVKCGGDGYRQDQKQHPDHVGVALGPAYIAKHRSRWQRVPGPAVLVFVDDTKDKLAPPAWWVDLRDPASYSTTNAGMILIPKSQRFSHHSKGDFHRLCGARTHDRLLETFSLERSDMLLPVLGKTESLRNDAWNYYKAWRDDSTARQNPLLGEILVNREGWKHITRRGRLPERIVQSWMLLGAAKKLVTSSRQVFNLGHANVTKFADGNSVTEDYLGLRGIISFPYRHQSVVQVVLKRNRLVSPSDASREREKIWFYSVYELRRGTLQGV
;
A
#
# COMPACT_ATOMS: atom_id res chain seq x y z
N MET A 1 24.94 40.60 -0.66
CA MET A 1 25.78 39.47 -1.12
C MET A 1 24.88 38.36 -1.63
N THR A 2 24.98 38.01 -2.91
CA THR A 2 24.19 36.93 -3.52
C THR A 2 24.77 35.58 -3.08
N THR A 3 24.00 34.77 -2.36
CA THR A 3 24.43 33.42 -1.95
C THR A 3 24.64 32.55 -3.19
N SER A 4 25.80 31.90 -3.31
CA SER A 4 26.14 31.09 -4.49
C SER A 4 25.23 29.88 -4.65
N ASN A 5 25.02 29.42 -5.89
CA ASN A 5 24.18 28.25 -6.18
C ASN A 5 24.67 26.98 -5.47
N ARG A 6 25.99 26.84 -5.27
CA ARG A 6 26.57 25.73 -4.51
C ARG A 6 26.14 25.75 -3.04
N VAL A 7 26.15 26.93 -2.41
CA VAL A 7 25.71 27.09 -1.03
C VAL A 7 24.21 26.83 -0.91
N LYS A 8 23.40 27.36 -1.84
CA LYS A 8 21.95 27.08 -1.88
C LYS A 8 21.66 25.59 -2.02
N GLY A 9 22.34 24.90 -2.95
CA GLY A 9 22.23 23.46 -3.12
C GLY A 9 22.53 22.69 -1.83
N ARG A 10 23.61 23.07 -1.12
CA ARG A 10 23.97 22.45 0.17
C ARG A 10 22.95 22.74 1.27
N ILE A 11 22.41 23.96 1.36
CA ILE A 11 21.30 24.29 2.28
C ILE A 11 20.12 23.35 2.02
N GLY A 12 19.70 23.23 0.76
CA GLY A 12 18.58 22.36 0.38
C GLY A 12 18.77 20.91 0.79
N VAL A 13 19.92 20.32 0.41
CA VAL A 13 20.24 18.92 0.73
C VAL A 13 20.30 18.71 2.24
N ASN A 14 20.95 19.61 2.99
CA ASN A 14 21.03 19.52 4.44
C ASN A 14 19.66 19.62 5.11
N THR A 15 18.76 20.49 4.62
CA THR A 15 17.38 20.58 5.13
C THR A 15 16.62 19.27 4.89
N VAL A 16 16.74 18.69 3.70
CA VAL A 16 16.09 17.40 3.38
C VAL A 16 16.64 16.29 4.26
N ALA A 17 17.96 16.16 4.36
CA ALA A 17 18.63 15.17 5.21
C ALA A 17 18.19 15.31 6.67
N ALA A 18 18.21 16.52 7.23
CA ALA A 18 17.82 16.76 8.61
C ALA A 18 16.36 16.35 8.89
N ILE A 19 15.42 16.63 7.99
CA ILE A 19 14.02 16.21 8.15
C ILE A 19 13.90 14.70 8.05
N VAL A 20 14.54 14.08 7.05
CA VAL A 20 14.45 12.64 6.80
C VAL A 20 15.11 11.83 7.92
N GLU A 21 16.29 12.23 8.37
CA GLU A 21 17.07 11.49 9.34
C GLU A 21 16.60 11.77 10.78
N ASN A 22 16.32 13.03 11.13
CA ASN A 22 16.01 13.38 12.52
C ASN A 22 14.51 13.36 12.83
N LEU A 23 13.66 13.82 11.90
CA LEU A 23 12.21 13.86 12.14
C LEU A 23 11.54 12.58 11.67
N TRP A 24 11.97 12.02 10.55
CA TRP A 24 11.38 10.78 10.05
C TRP A 24 12.13 9.53 10.50
N GLU A 25 13.35 9.64 11.04
CA GLU A 25 14.18 8.49 11.41
C GLU A 25 14.35 7.49 10.24
N CYS A 26 14.40 8.02 9.02
CA CYS A 26 14.58 7.29 7.78
C CYS A 26 16.02 7.46 7.27
N GLY A 27 16.45 6.62 6.33
CA GLY A 27 17.76 6.80 5.71
C GLY A 27 17.73 7.86 4.62
N TRP A 28 18.74 8.72 4.57
CA TRP A 28 19.01 9.59 3.44
C TRP A 28 20.33 9.18 2.78
N GLN A 29 20.35 9.12 1.45
CA GLN A 29 21.57 8.91 0.68
C GLN A 29 21.65 9.96 -0.41
N GLU A 30 22.53 10.95 -0.24
CA GLU A 30 22.88 11.91 -1.29
C GLU A 30 23.62 11.20 -2.43
N TYR A 31 23.32 11.60 -3.67
CA TYR A 31 24.08 11.20 -4.85
C TYR A 31 25.12 12.26 -5.18
N GLY A 32 26.33 11.82 -5.51
CA GLY A 32 27.36 12.72 -5.98
C GLY A 32 26.96 13.35 -7.32
N ALA A 33 27.33 14.62 -7.53
CA ALA A 33 27.04 15.38 -8.75
C ALA A 33 27.65 14.80 -10.04
N SER A 34 28.47 13.75 -9.96
CA SER A 34 28.94 12.99 -11.13
C SER A 34 27.94 11.94 -11.60
N ASN A 35 27.00 11.58 -10.72
CA ASN A 35 26.11 10.43 -10.84
C ASN A 35 24.63 10.84 -10.71
N ASP A 36 24.33 12.14 -10.60
CA ASP A 36 22.99 12.69 -10.42
C ASP A 36 22.26 12.81 -11.78
N ASP A 37 21.66 11.71 -12.26
CA ASP A 37 20.78 11.76 -13.44
C ASP A 37 19.42 12.42 -13.09
N ALA A 38 19.43 13.71 -12.74
CA ALA A 38 18.27 14.48 -12.29
C ALA A 38 17.70 14.10 -10.90
N ILE A 39 18.49 13.42 -10.08
CA ILE A 39 18.13 12.97 -8.73
C ILE A 39 19.31 13.29 -7.81
N ASP A 40 19.06 14.07 -6.78
CA ASP A 40 20.10 14.53 -5.83
C ASP A 40 20.28 13.53 -4.68
N GLY A 41 19.33 12.62 -4.47
CA GLY A 41 19.44 11.56 -3.48
C GLY A 41 18.21 10.68 -3.39
N VAL A 42 18.25 9.73 -2.46
CA VAL A 42 17.15 8.81 -2.17
C VAL A 42 16.81 8.78 -0.69
N ILE A 43 15.53 8.60 -0.40
CA ILE A 43 15.01 8.33 0.94
C ILE A 43 14.76 6.83 1.05
N LEU A 44 15.38 6.20 2.04
CA LEU A 44 15.16 4.82 2.45
C LEU A 44 14.13 4.79 3.58
N MET A 45 12.90 4.37 3.26
CA MET A 45 11.76 4.48 4.16
C MET A 45 11.82 3.46 5.30
N ARG A 46 11.74 3.96 6.54
CA ARG A 46 11.73 3.15 7.78
C ARG A 46 10.44 3.30 8.58
N LYS A 47 10.16 2.32 9.44
CA LYS A 47 9.09 2.32 10.45
C LYS A 47 9.61 1.91 11.81
N GLY A 48 8.96 2.41 12.86
CA GLY A 48 9.33 2.14 14.26
C GLY A 48 10.44 3.06 14.75
N THR A 49 10.27 3.62 15.94
CA THR A 49 11.27 4.49 16.60
C THR A 49 12.19 3.65 17.51
N ALA A 50 11.60 2.84 18.38
CA ALA A 50 12.34 1.97 19.31
C ALA A 50 13.07 0.80 18.62
N LYS A 51 12.52 0.31 17.50
CA LYS A 51 13.12 -0.74 16.66
C LYS A 51 12.94 -0.36 15.20
N PRO A 52 13.81 0.50 14.66
CA PRO A 52 13.72 0.92 13.27
C PRO A 52 13.87 -0.27 12.32
N ALA A 53 12.96 -0.38 11.37
CA ALA A 53 12.99 -1.40 10.33
C ALA A 53 12.80 -0.77 8.95
N ASP A 54 13.65 -1.17 8.01
CA ASP A 54 13.51 -0.79 6.60
C ASP A 54 12.24 -1.39 6.00
N THR A 55 11.47 -0.57 5.29
CA THR A 55 10.22 -1.00 4.65
C THR A 55 10.42 -1.47 3.21
N GLY A 56 11.64 -1.36 2.68
CA GLY A 56 11.94 -1.55 1.25
C GLY A 56 11.44 -0.42 0.34
N GLY A 57 10.78 0.61 0.90
CA GLY A 57 10.37 1.81 0.17
C GLY A 57 11.57 2.70 -0.13
N ILE A 58 11.72 3.07 -1.41
CA ILE A 58 12.77 3.96 -1.90
C ILE A 58 12.09 5.09 -2.67
N VAL A 59 12.31 6.33 -2.22
CA VAL A 59 11.81 7.53 -2.91
C VAL A 59 12.99 8.30 -3.49
N PHE A 60 12.93 8.58 -4.78
CA PHE A 60 13.95 9.35 -5.51
C PHE A 60 13.63 10.84 -5.40
N VAL A 61 14.61 11.65 -5.01
CA VAL A 61 14.41 13.05 -4.64
C VAL A 61 15.27 13.96 -5.50
N GLN A 62 14.63 14.90 -6.21
CA GLN A 62 15.27 16.10 -6.68
C GLN A 62 15.05 17.20 -5.64
N VAL A 63 16.11 17.88 -5.25
CA VAL A 63 16.10 19.03 -4.37
C VAL A 63 16.31 20.30 -5.19
N LYS A 64 15.49 21.33 -4.92
CA LYS A 64 15.72 22.69 -5.42
C LYS A 64 15.65 23.66 -4.27
N CYS A 65 16.67 24.50 -4.15
CA CYS A 65 16.77 25.48 -3.07
C CYS A 65 17.05 26.86 -3.66
N GLY A 66 16.34 27.88 -3.18
CA GLY A 66 16.50 29.25 -3.63
C GLY A 66 15.16 29.95 -3.85
N GLY A 67 14.58 30.55 -2.81
CA GLY A 67 13.29 31.27 -2.93
C GLY A 67 13.36 32.42 -3.94
N ASP A 68 14.40 33.24 -3.86
CA ASP A 68 14.58 34.40 -4.77
C ASP A 68 14.90 34.02 -6.23
N GLY A 69 15.15 32.73 -6.51
CA GLY A 69 15.51 32.25 -7.84
C GLY A 69 14.42 31.40 -8.48
N TYR A 70 14.00 30.35 -7.77
CA TYR A 70 13.07 29.36 -8.30
C TYR A 70 11.61 29.68 -7.99
N ARG A 71 11.31 30.42 -6.91
CA ARG A 71 9.91 30.63 -6.51
C ARG A 71 9.25 31.71 -7.37
N GLN A 72 8.19 31.33 -8.06
CA GLN A 72 7.37 32.21 -8.90
C GLN A 72 5.89 31.84 -8.71
N ASP A 73 5.30 32.28 -7.59
CA ASP A 73 3.89 32.01 -7.29
C ASP A 73 2.99 32.69 -8.33
N GLN A 74 2.06 31.93 -8.92
CA GLN A 74 1.16 32.45 -9.96
C GLN A 74 -0.20 32.85 -9.37
N LYS A 75 -0.73 34.01 -9.78
CA LYS A 75 -2.08 34.47 -9.36
C LYS A 75 -3.19 33.46 -9.67
N GLN A 76 -3.06 32.73 -10.78
CA GLN A 76 -4.01 31.72 -11.23
C GLN A 76 -3.98 30.42 -10.39
N HIS A 77 -2.94 30.21 -9.59
CA HIS A 77 -2.80 29.07 -8.69
C HIS A 77 -2.45 29.55 -7.27
N PRO A 78 -3.36 30.30 -6.61
CA PRO A 78 -3.07 30.97 -5.34
C PRO A 78 -2.72 29.99 -4.21
N ASP A 79 -3.21 28.76 -4.27
CA ASP A 79 -2.97 27.71 -3.27
C ASP A 79 -1.70 26.89 -3.53
N HIS A 80 -0.91 27.25 -4.54
CA HIS A 80 0.33 26.56 -4.90
C HIS A 80 1.55 27.47 -4.71
N VAL A 81 2.68 26.84 -4.40
CA VAL A 81 4.01 27.39 -4.60
C VAL A 81 4.40 27.09 -6.04
N GLY A 82 4.72 28.12 -6.81
CA GLY A 82 5.20 27.97 -8.18
C GLY A 82 6.72 27.83 -8.19
N VAL A 83 7.25 26.76 -8.79
CA VAL A 83 8.69 26.53 -8.92
C VAL A 83 9.09 26.57 -10.40
N ALA A 84 9.77 27.64 -10.80
CA ALA A 84 10.21 27.88 -12.16
C ALA A 84 11.56 27.21 -12.43
N LEU A 85 11.55 26.09 -13.14
CA LEU A 85 12.76 25.36 -13.56
C LEU A 85 13.14 25.65 -15.01
N GLY A 86 12.20 26.17 -15.80
CA GLY A 86 12.35 26.45 -17.22
C GLY A 86 11.90 25.28 -18.10
N PRO A 87 11.34 25.56 -19.29
CA PRO A 87 10.70 24.54 -20.13
C PRO A 87 11.70 23.51 -20.67
N ALA A 88 12.90 23.94 -21.08
CA ALA A 88 13.96 23.05 -21.54
C ALA A 88 14.44 22.10 -20.43
N TYR A 89 14.51 22.58 -19.18
CA TYR A 89 14.85 21.75 -18.04
C TYR A 89 13.79 20.68 -17.82
N ILE A 90 12.52 21.05 -17.71
CA ILE A 90 11.43 20.09 -17.49
C ILE A 90 11.36 19.07 -18.63
N ALA A 91 11.43 19.50 -19.89
CA ALA A 91 11.40 18.62 -21.05
C ALA A 91 12.54 17.58 -21.04
N LYS A 92 13.76 17.99 -20.63
CA LYS A 92 14.93 17.10 -20.55
C LYS A 92 14.85 16.09 -19.40
N HIS A 93 14.30 16.48 -18.24
CA HIS A 93 14.40 15.68 -17.01
C HIS A 93 13.13 14.85 -16.72
N ARG A 94 11.97 15.20 -17.28
CA ARG A 94 10.69 14.51 -17.01
C ARG A 94 10.74 13.01 -17.32
N SER A 95 11.29 12.62 -18.46
CA SER A 95 11.43 11.21 -18.83
C SER A 95 12.37 10.44 -17.88
N ARG A 96 13.32 11.11 -17.23
CA ARG A 96 14.23 10.52 -16.25
C ARG A 96 13.49 10.20 -14.95
N TRP A 97 12.75 11.19 -14.43
CA TRP A 97 11.91 11.00 -13.23
C TRP A 97 10.84 9.92 -13.41
N GLN A 98 10.33 9.73 -14.62
CA GLN A 98 9.37 8.66 -14.94
C GLN A 98 10.01 7.26 -14.98
N ARG A 99 11.32 7.14 -15.24
CA ARG A 99 12.00 5.85 -15.42
C ARG A 99 12.56 5.23 -14.14
N VAL A 100 12.71 5.98 -13.05
CA VAL A 100 13.25 5.43 -11.81
C VAL A 100 12.33 4.31 -11.24
N PRO A 101 12.84 3.31 -10.51
CA PRO A 101 12.02 2.16 -10.08
C PRO A 101 11.07 2.44 -8.91
N GLY A 102 11.05 3.67 -8.38
CA GLY A 102 10.20 4.10 -7.27
C GLY A 102 9.58 5.47 -7.53
N PRO A 103 8.85 6.04 -6.57
CA PRO A 103 8.34 7.41 -6.67
C PRO A 103 9.48 8.40 -6.89
N ALA A 104 9.24 9.44 -7.70
CA ALA A 104 10.16 10.54 -7.90
C ALA A 104 9.48 11.82 -7.40
N VAL A 105 10.11 12.54 -6.48
CA VAL A 105 9.55 13.77 -5.91
C VAL A 105 10.51 14.93 -6.11
N LEU A 106 9.95 16.13 -6.21
CA LEU A 106 10.68 17.37 -6.04
C LEU A 106 10.48 17.85 -4.62
N VAL A 107 11.56 18.17 -3.91
CA VAL A 107 11.50 18.94 -2.66
C VAL A 107 12.05 20.33 -2.93
N PHE A 108 11.20 21.34 -2.74
CA PHE A 108 11.56 22.74 -2.85
C PHE A 108 11.80 23.33 -1.47
N VAL A 109 12.97 23.95 -1.28
CA VAL A 109 13.42 24.58 -0.04
C VAL A 109 13.52 26.09 -0.28
N ASP A 110 12.82 26.87 0.53
CA ASP A 110 12.79 28.33 0.44
C ASP A 110 13.68 28.95 1.54
N ASP A 111 14.91 29.30 1.17
CA ASP A 111 15.96 29.85 2.03
C ASP A 111 15.83 31.35 2.32
N THR A 112 14.76 31.99 1.86
CA THR A 112 14.61 33.46 1.95
C THR A 112 14.20 33.95 3.34
N LYS A 113 13.42 33.14 4.06
CA LYS A 113 12.88 33.49 5.38
C LYS A 113 13.79 33.08 6.53
N ASP A 114 14.37 31.88 6.42
CA ASP A 114 15.25 31.30 7.43
C ASP A 114 16.26 30.40 6.71
N LYS A 115 17.56 30.64 6.91
CA LYS A 115 18.62 29.85 6.30
C LYS A 115 19.03 28.63 7.13
N LEU A 116 18.72 28.62 8.42
CA LEU A 116 19.04 27.54 9.34
C LEU A 116 17.92 26.49 9.37
N ALA A 117 16.67 26.92 9.29
CA ALA A 117 15.50 26.06 9.22
C ALA A 117 14.52 26.52 8.12
N PRO A 118 14.94 26.50 6.83
CA PRO A 118 14.10 26.97 5.74
C PRO A 118 12.83 26.12 5.62
N PRO A 119 11.66 26.74 5.36
CA PRO A 119 10.46 25.99 5.02
C PRO A 119 10.65 25.21 3.71
N ALA A 120 10.09 24.00 3.68
CA ALA A 120 10.13 23.13 2.52
C ALA A 120 8.74 22.62 2.12
N TRP A 121 8.60 22.31 0.84
CA TRP A 121 7.41 21.70 0.24
C TRP A 121 7.84 20.58 -0.71
N TRP A 122 6.94 19.67 -1.02
CA TRP A 122 7.23 18.57 -1.93
C TRP A 122 6.07 18.29 -2.89
N VAL A 123 6.37 17.64 -4.01
CA VAL A 123 5.35 17.16 -4.96
C VAL A 123 5.83 15.91 -5.70
N ASP A 124 4.90 15.05 -6.12
CA ASP A 124 5.18 13.91 -6.99
C ASP A 124 5.45 14.36 -8.43
N LEU A 125 6.65 14.09 -8.95
CA LEU A 125 7.06 14.43 -10.32
C LEU A 125 6.45 13.50 -11.37
N ARG A 126 5.80 12.41 -10.95
CA ARG A 126 5.08 11.51 -11.86
C ARG A 126 3.64 11.91 -12.07
N ASP A 127 3.07 12.68 -11.14
CA ASP A 127 1.72 13.20 -11.26
C ASP A 127 1.67 14.30 -12.33
N PRO A 128 0.90 14.12 -13.42
CA PRO A 128 0.72 15.16 -14.43
C PRO A 128 0.15 16.47 -13.86
N ALA A 129 -0.61 16.41 -12.75
CA ALA A 129 -1.20 17.58 -12.12
C ALA A 129 -0.16 18.49 -11.42
N SER A 130 1.05 17.98 -11.17
CA SER A 130 2.17 18.75 -10.61
C SER A 130 2.75 19.76 -11.59
N TYR A 131 2.39 19.69 -12.86
CA TYR A 131 2.90 20.57 -13.92
C TYR A 131 1.86 21.62 -14.31
N SER A 132 2.30 22.87 -14.46
CA SER A 132 1.41 23.93 -14.94
C SER A 132 0.98 23.67 -16.39
N THR A 133 -0.33 23.75 -16.65
CA THR A 133 -0.90 23.62 -17.99
C THR A 133 -0.69 24.86 -18.85
N THR A 134 -0.36 26.01 -18.24
CA THR A 134 -0.20 27.30 -18.91
C THR A 134 1.26 27.76 -18.96
N ASN A 135 2.14 27.19 -18.13
CA ASN A 135 3.58 27.46 -18.16
C ASN A 135 4.40 26.16 -18.13
N ALA A 136 4.88 25.74 -19.29
CA ALA A 136 5.66 24.51 -19.47
C ALA A 136 6.99 24.45 -18.67
N GLY A 137 7.45 25.57 -18.12
CA GLY A 137 8.64 25.67 -17.29
C GLY A 137 8.38 25.65 -15.78
N MET A 138 7.15 25.39 -15.35
CA MET A 138 6.74 25.49 -13.96
C MET A 138 6.16 24.21 -13.37
N ILE A 139 6.60 23.91 -12.16
CA ILE A 139 6.02 22.90 -11.27
C ILE A 139 5.17 23.60 -10.22
N LEU A 140 3.98 23.07 -9.97
CA LEU A 140 3.02 23.58 -8.99
C LEU A 140 3.01 22.65 -7.78
N ILE A 141 3.37 23.19 -6.61
CA ILE A 141 3.38 22.43 -5.36
C ILE A 141 2.26 22.95 -4.46
N PRO A 142 1.27 22.15 -4.06
CA PRO A 142 0.23 22.61 -3.14
C PRO A 142 0.84 23.14 -1.84
N LYS A 143 0.43 24.32 -1.37
CA LYS A 143 0.96 24.93 -0.13
C LYS A 143 0.73 24.06 1.10
N SER A 144 -0.27 23.17 1.06
CA SER A 144 -0.56 22.15 2.06
C SER A 144 0.44 20.99 2.06
N GLN A 145 1.12 20.69 0.95
CA GLN A 145 2.15 19.65 0.84
C GLN A 145 3.49 20.16 1.38
N ARG A 146 3.52 20.45 2.67
CA ARG A 146 4.76 20.74 3.40
C ARG A 146 5.64 19.51 3.43
N PHE A 147 6.95 19.68 3.30
CA PHE A 147 7.94 18.64 3.57
C PHE A 147 8.38 18.81 5.02
N SER A 148 7.78 18.03 5.93
CA SER A 148 8.00 18.12 7.38
C SER A 148 7.67 16.79 8.06
N HIS A 149 7.73 16.74 9.39
CA HIS A 149 7.44 15.52 10.17
C HIS A 149 6.15 14.78 9.75
N HIS A 150 5.06 15.50 9.44
CA HIS A 150 3.77 14.90 9.12
C HIS A 150 3.72 14.21 7.75
N SER A 151 4.63 14.55 6.83
CA SER A 151 4.62 14.03 5.45
C SER A 151 5.22 12.63 5.34
N LYS A 152 5.83 12.08 6.40
CA LYS A 152 6.36 10.71 6.42
C LYS A 152 5.31 9.68 5.98
N GLY A 153 4.06 9.85 6.43
CA GLY A 153 2.95 8.98 6.05
C GLY A 153 2.62 9.03 4.56
N ASP A 154 2.74 10.20 3.94
CA ASP A 154 2.51 10.40 2.50
C ASP A 154 3.56 9.66 1.68
N PHE A 155 4.82 9.71 2.11
CA PHE A 155 5.92 9.02 1.44
C PHE A 155 5.82 7.49 1.56
N HIS A 156 5.34 6.98 2.70
CA HIS A 156 4.97 5.56 2.82
C HIS A 156 3.87 5.17 1.83
N ARG A 157 2.88 6.06 1.60
CA ARG A 157 1.81 5.82 0.62
C ARG A 157 2.32 5.88 -0.82
N LEU A 158 3.23 6.79 -1.14
CA LEU A 158 3.86 6.90 -2.47
C LEU A 158 4.58 5.60 -2.86
N CYS A 159 5.35 5.01 -1.94
CA CYS A 159 6.04 3.74 -2.17
C CYS A 159 5.08 2.57 -2.46
N GLY A 160 3.80 2.74 -2.12
CA GLY A 160 2.75 1.77 -2.38
C GLY A 160 2.88 0.50 -1.56
N ALA A 161 1.98 -0.44 -1.84
CA ALA A 161 1.91 -1.70 -1.10
C ALA A 161 2.92 -2.76 -1.54
N ARG A 162 3.56 -2.60 -2.72
CA ARG A 162 4.44 -3.62 -3.31
C ARG A 162 5.60 -4.02 -2.42
N THR A 163 6.17 -3.07 -1.69
CA THR A 163 7.30 -3.36 -0.80
C THR A 163 6.91 -4.31 0.32
N HIS A 164 5.67 -4.19 0.82
CA HIS A 164 5.10 -5.10 1.79
C HIS A 164 4.67 -6.41 1.15
N ASP A 165 4.18 -6.38 -0.11
CA ASP A 165 3.79 -7.57 -0.85
C ASP A 165 4.99 -8.50 -1.14
N ARG A 166 6.21 -7.97 -1.28
CA ARG A 166 7.44 -8.78 -1.44
C ARG A 166 7.76 -9.68 -0.25
N LEU A 167 7.23 -9.38 0.93
CA LEU A 167 7.41 -10.20 2.13
C LEU A 167 6.36 -11.31 2.22
N LEU A 168 5.38 -11.35 1.32
CA LEU A 168 4.35 -12.37 1.31
C LEU A 168 4.90 -13.67 0.73
N GLU A 169 4.54 -14.77 1.36
CA GLU A 169 4.81 -16.11 0.86
C GLU A 169 4.12 -16.33 -0.50
N THR A 170 4.81 -17.04 -1.40
CA THR A 170 4.28 -17.40 -2.72
C THR A 170 3.72 -18.82 -2.68
N PHE A 171 2.47 -18.97 -3.10
CA PHE A 171 1.78 -20.25 -3.20
C PHE A 171 1.46 -20.55 -4.66
N SER A 172 1.97 -21.67 -5.16
CA SER A 172 1.61 -22.17 -6.49
C SER A 172 0.34 -23.01 -6.40
N LEU A 173 -0.62 -22.73 -7.29
CA LEU A 173 -1.81 -23.55 -7.46
C LEU A 173 -1.61 -24.50 -8.64
N GLU A 174 -2.00 -25.75 -8.43
CA GLU A 174 -2.11 -26.72 -9.49
C GLU A 174 -3.51 -26.70 -10.11
N ARG A 175 -3.68 -27.37 -11.26
CA ARG A 175 -4.99 -27.48 -11.90
C ARG A 175 -6.03 -28.14 -10.99
N SER A 176 -5.62 -29.07 -10.13
CA SER A 176 -6.45 -29.75 -9.13
C SER A 176 -6.93 -28.84 -7.99
N ASP A 177 -6.18 -27.77 -7.69
CA ASP A 177 -6.57 -26.79 -6.68
C ASP A 177 -7.67 -25.85 -7.20
N MET A 178 -7.80 -25.72 -8.52
CA MET A 178 -8.64 -24.70 -9.13
C MET A 178 -10.11 -25.10 -9.21
N LEU A 179 -10.97 -24.10 -9.05
CA LEU A 179 -12.29 -24.15 -9.64
C LEU A 179 -12.14 -24.03 -11.16
N LEU A 180 -12.52 -25.08 -11.89
CA LEU A 180 -12.56 -25.08 -13.34
C LEU A 180 -14.02 -25.00 -13.78
N PRO A 181 -14.47 -23.86 -14.34
CA PRO A 181 -15.83 -23.75 -14.85
C PRO A 181 -16.05 -24.75 -15.98
N VAL A 182 -17.16 -25.47 -15.93
CA VAL A 182 -17.57 -26.30 -17.06
C VAL A 182 -18.12 -25.38 -18.14
N LEU A 183 -17.63 -25.55 -19.37
CA LEU A 183 -18.04 -24.72 -20.50
C LEU A 183 -19.07 -25.48 -21.35
N GLY A 184 -20.24 -24.88 -21.57
CA GLY A 184 -21.32 -25.50 -22.33
C GLY A 184 -22.58 -24.65 -22.33
N LYS A 185 -23.61 -25.08 -23.09
CA LYS A 185 -24.87 -24.31 -23.26
C LYS A 185 -25.74 -24.29 -22.00
N THR A 186 -25.63 -25.29 -21.14
CA THR A 186 -26.47 -25.48 -19.94
C THR A 186 -25.70 -25.37 -18.63
N GLU A 187 -24.42 -24.98 -18.71
CA GLU A 187 -23.53 -24.94 -17.56
C GLU A 187 -23.68 -23.65 -16.75
N SER A 188 -23.40 -23.74 -15.45
CA SER A 188 -23.50 -22.62 -14.54
C SER A 188 -22.28 -22.52 -13.64
N LEU A 189 -21.50 -21.45 -13.82
CA LEU A 189 -20.37 -21.12 -12.95
C LEU A 189 -20.78 -21.09 -11.46
N ARG A 190 -22.02 -20.68 -11.17
CA ARG A 190 -22.54 -20.68 -9.80
C ARG A 190 -22.64 -22.09 -9.24
N ASN A 191 -23.10 -23.05 -10.04
CA ASN A 191 -23.21 -24.45 -9.64
C ASN A 191 -21.83 -25.05 -9.44
N ASP A 192 -20.89 -24.78 -10.33
CA ASP A 192 -19.48 -25.22 -10.20
C ASP A 192 -18.86 -24.66 -8.92
N ALA A 193 -19.05 -23.36 -8.66
CA ALA A 193 -18.59 -22.71 -7.44
C ALA A 193 -19.21 -23.27 -6.18
N TRP A 194 -20.51 -23.55 -6.21
CA TRP A 194 -21.19 -24.16 -5.08
C TRP A 194 -20.73 -25.61 -4.84
N ASN A 195 -20.51 -26.38 -5.90
CA ASN A 195 -20.01 -27.75 -5.80
C ASN A 195 -18.59 -27.78 -5.23
N TYR A 196 -17.70 -26.92 -5.73
CA TYR A 196 -16.36 -26.74 -5.16
C TYR A 196 -16.42 -26.34 -3.68
N TYR A 197 -17.26 -25.34 -3.35
CA TYR A 197 -17.39 -24.85 -1.98
C TYR A 197 -17.93 -25.92 -1.01
N LYS A 198 -18.89 -26.75 -1.43
CA LYS A 198 -19.37 -27.89 -0.65
C LYS A 198 -18.28 -28.93 -0.45
N ALA A 199 -17.55 -29.30 -1.50
CA ALA A 199 -16.44 -30.24 -1.39
C ALA A 199 -15.38 -29.73 -0.40
N TRP A 200 -15.05 -28.44 -0.44
CA TRP A 200 -14.15 -27.83 0.55
C TRP A 200 -14.74 -27.81 1.96
N ARG A 201 -16.04 -27.51 2.13
CA ARG A 201 -16.72 -27.60 3.43
C ARG A 201 -16.63 -29.01 4.02
N ASP A 202 -16.83 -30.03 3.19
CA ASP A 202 -16.96 -31.41 3.63
C ASP A 202 -15.57 -32.08 3.86
N ASP A 203 -14.49 -31.46 3.35
CA ASP A 203 -13.09 -31.85 3.58
C ASP A 203 -12.55 -31.26 4.90
N SER A 204 -12.52 -32.06 5.97
CA SER A 204 -12.05 -31.63 7.29
C SER A 204 -10.58 -31.22 7.31
N THR A 205 -9.75 -31.83 6.48
CA THR A 205 -8.30 -31.55 6.41
C THR A 205 -8.03 -30.21 5.74
N ALA A 206 -8.77 -29.91 4.66
CA ALA A 206 -8.66 -28.64 3.96
C ALA A 206 -9.25 -27.44 4.73
N ARG A 207 -9.88 -27.69 5.88
CA ARG A 207 -10.38 -26.66 6.79
C ARG A 207 -9.41 -26.36 7.93
N GLN A 208 -8.26 -27.04 8.02
CA GLN A 208 -7.28 -26.78 9.07
C GLN A 208 -6.25 -25.75 8.61
N ASN A 209 -6.08 -24.69 9.40
CA ASN A 209 -4.95 -23.76 9.28
C ASN A 209 -3.87 -24.11 10.31
N PRO A 210 -2.57 -24.07 9.94
CA PRO A 210 -1.48 -24.46 10.82
C PRO A 210 -1.34 -23.62 12.11
N LEU A 211 -1.88 -22.40 12.14
CA LEU A 211 -1.84 -21.54 13.34
C LEU A 211 -3.20 -21.34 13.99
N LEU A 212 -4.25 -21.20 13.18
CA LEU A 212 -5.59 -20.85 13.65
C LEU A 212 -6.48 -22.08 13.94
N GLY A 213 -6.03 -23.28 13.61
CA GLY A 213 -6.84 -24.50 13.72
C GLY A 213 -7.98 -24.53 12.71
N GLU A 214 -9.16 -25.00 13.13
CA GLU A 214 -10.28 -25.22 12.24
C GLU A 214 -10.91 -23.90 11.74
N ILE A 215 -11.01 -23.77 10.42
CA ILE A 215 -11.72 -22.72 9.71
C ILE A 215 -13.06 -23.26 9.21
N LEU A 216 -14.16 -22.69 9.70
CA LEU A 216 -15.51 -23.07 9.33
C LEU A 216 -15.86 -22.53 7.94
N VAL A 217 -15.94 -23.42 6.96
CA VAL A 217 -16.39 -23.14 5.59
C VAL A 217 -17.86 -23.53 5.50
N ASN A 218 -18.79 -22.59 5.63
CA ASN A 218 -20.22 -22.92 5.70
C ASN A 218 -21.10 -21.86 5.02
N ARG A 219 -22.40 -21.87 5.34
CA ARG A 219 -23.38 -20.95 4.74
C ARG A 219 -23.08 -19.48 5.04
N GLU A 220 -22.39 -19.14 6.13
CA GLU A 220 -21.99 -17.77 6.46
C GLU A 220 -21.08 -17.18 5.38
N GLY A 221 -19.97 -17.86 5.08
CA GLY A 221 -19.04 -17.46 4.02
C GLY A 221 -19.70 -17.43 2.64
N TRP A 222 -20.49 -18.46 2.31
CA TRP A 222 -21.20 -18.52 1.03
C TRP A 222 -22.17 -17.35 0.85
N LYS A 223 -23.02 -17.08 1.86
CA LYS A 223 -23.95 -15.94 1.83
C LYS A 223 -23.19 -14.63 1.70
N HIS A 224 -22.04 -14.47 2.36
CA HIS A 224 -21.26 -13.24 2.26
C HIS A 224 -20.68 -13.01 0.86
N ILE A 225 -20.09 -14.04 0.23
CA ILE A 225 -19.53 -13.91 -1.12
C ILE A 225 -20.60 -13.82 -2.22
N THR A 226 -21.84 -14.23 -1.93
CA THR A 226 -22.99 -14.18 -2.85
C THR A 226 -24.09 -13.19 -2.46
N ARG A 227 -23.84 -12.30 -1.48
CA ARG A 227 -24.88 -11.44 -0.89
C ARG A 227 -25.58 -10.56 -1.93
N ARG A 228 -26.89 -10.35 -1.72
CA ARG A 228 -27.68 -9.39 -2.50
C ARG A 228 -27.06 -7.98 -2.37
N GLY A 229 -26.84 -7.31 -3.51
CA GLY A 229 -26.18 -6.01 -3.57
C GLY A 229 -24.66 -6.05 -3.80
N ARG A 230 -24.03 -7.24 -3.79
CA ARG A 230 -22.65 -7.37 -4.28
C ARG A 230 -22.64 -7.35 -5.80
N LEU A 231 -21.73 -6.59 -6.39
CA LEU A 231 -21.60 -6.49 -7.84
C LEU A 231 -21.28 -7.87 -8.45
N PRO A 232 -21.90 -8.26 -9.58
CA PRO A 232 -21.72 -9.58 -10.18
C PRO A 232 -20.26 -9.97 -10.41
N GLU A 233 -19.42 -9.06 -10.90
CA GLU A 233 -18.00 -9.29 -11.13
C GLU A 233 -17.23 -9.57 -9.85
N ARG A 234 -17.65 -9.00 -8.70
CA ARG A 234 -17.06 -9.29 -7.40
C ARG A 234 -17.49 -10.66 -6.86
N ILE A 235 -18.66 -11.14 -7.25
CA ILE A 235 -19.13 -12.48 -6.91
C ILE A 235 -18.34 -13.50 -7.73
N VAL A 236 -18.26 -13.31 -9.05
CA VAL A 236 -17.51 -14.17 -9.97
C VAL A 236 -16.04 -14.25 -9.57
N GLN A 237 -15.40 -13.12 -9.22
CA GLN A 237 -14.02 -13.13 -8.75
C GLN A 237 -13.84 -13.97 -7.48
N SER A 238 -14.74 -13.83 -6.49
CA SER A 238 -14.65 -14.63 -5.27
C SER A 238 -14.82 -16.12 -5.55
N TRP A 239 -15.67 -16.51 -6.50
CA TRP A 239 -15.80 -17.91 -6.93
C TRP A 239 -14.52 -18.44 -7.57
N MET A 240 -13.92 -17.69 -8.50
CA MET A 240 -12.68 -18.09 -9.17
C MET A 240 -11.46 -18.14 -8.22
N LEU A 241 -11.57 -17.56 -7.03
CA LEU A 241 -10.53 -17.55 -6.00
C LEU A 241 -10.76 -18.59 -4.89
N LEU A 242 -11.77 -19.44 -4.97
CA LEU A 242 -12.01 -20.46 -3.93
C LEU A 242 -10.83 -21.43 -3.77
N GLY A 243 -10.15 -21.79 -4.87
CA GLY A 243 -8.93 -22.60 -4.82
C GLY A 243 -7.78 -21.91 -4.10
N ALA A 244 -7.57 -20.63 -4.38
CA ALA A 244 -6.60 -19.80 -3.65
C ALA A 244 -6.98 -19.68 -2.17
N ALA A 245 -8.26 -19.55 -1.85
CA ALA A 245 -8.73 -19.48 -0.48
C ALA A 245 -8.46 -20.77 0.29
N LYS A 246 -8.78 -21.93 -0.30
CA LYS A 246 -8.47 -23.26 0.23
C LYS A 246 -6.97 -23.38 0.52
N LYS A 247 -6.12 -23.07 -0.46
CA LYS A 247 -4.66 -23.13 -0.32
C LYS A 247 -4.13 -22.24 0.81
N LEU A 248 -4.58 -20.99 0.87
CA LEU A 248 -4.16 -20.06 1.92
C LEU A 248 -4.62 -20.51 3.30
N VAL A 249 -5.83 -21.06 3.43
CA VAL A 249 -6.30 -21.64 4.69
C VAL A 249 -5.40 -22.78 5.13
N THR A 250 -5.06 -23.71 4.24
CA THR A 250 -4.27 -24.91 4.59
C THR A 250 -2.79 -24.65 4.83
N SER A 251 -2.23 -23.59 4.25
CA SER A 251 -0.77 -23.42 4.18
C SER A 251 -0.24 -22.14 4.81
N SER A 252 -1.04 -21.06 4.91
CA SER A 252 -0.55 -19.78 5.42
C SER A 252 -0.27 -19.83 6.92
N ARG A 253 0.93 -19.38 7.30
CA ARG A 253 1.34 -19.13 8.69
C ARG A 253 1.36 -17.64 9.04
N GLN A 254 0.98 -16.76 8.10
CA GLN A 254 0.93 -15.33 8.37
C GLN A 254 -0.52 -14.89 8.53
N VAL A 255 -0.83 -14.31 9.69
CA VAL A 255 -2.17 -13.83 10.05
C VAL A 255 -2.12 -12.33 10.28
N PHE A 256 -3.01 -11.59 9.62
CA PHE A 256 -3.12 -10.13 9.74
C PHE A 256 -4.43 -9.76 10.45
N ASN A 257 -4.40 -8.87 11.43
CA ASN A 257 -5.62 -8.31 11.99
C ASN A 257 -6.22 -7.29 11.01
N LEU A 258 -7.51 -7.41 10.70
CA LEU A 258 -8.23 -6.55 9.77
C LEU A 258 -9.20 -5.66 10.52
N GLY A 259 -8.74 -4.46 10.89
CA GLY A 259 -9.55 -3.45 11.57
C GLY A 259 -9.66 -3.65 13.08
N HIS A 260 -10.71 -3.08 13.66
CA HIS A 260 -10.95 -3.09 15.10
C HIS A 260 -11.98 -4.16 15.48
N ALA A 261 -11.80 -4.73 16.68
CA ALA A 261 -12.72 -5.70 17.24
C ALA A 261 -13.98 -5.01 17.79
N ASN A 262 -15.14 -5.62 17.59
CA ASN A 262 -16.38 -5.23 18.24
C ASN A 262 -16.58 -6.11 19.48
N VAL A 263 -16.77 -5.49 20.65
CA VAL A 263 -16.90 -6.19 21.93
C VAL A 263 -18.29 -5.95 22.49
N THR A 264 -19.05 -7.02 22.65
CA THR A 264 -20.34 -7.02 23.35
C THR A 264 -20.14 -7.61 24.74
N LYS A 265 -20.44 -6.84 25.79
CA LYS A 265 -20.38 -7.30 27.18
C LYS A 265 -21.77 -7.72 27.66
N PHE A 266 -21.83 -8.80 28.41
CA PHE A 266 -23.05 -9.33 29.01
C PHE A 266 -23.10 -9.02 30.51
N ALA A 267 -24.29 -9.08 31.09
CA ALA A 267 -24.53 -8.73 32.50
C ALA A 267 -23.82 -9.66 33.50
N ASP A 268 -23.51 -10.89 33.07
CA ASP A 268 -22.76 -11.89 33.83
C ASP A 268 -21.23 -11.66 33.79
N GLY A 269 -20.78 -10.58 33.14
CA GLY A 269 -19.37 -10.24 32.97
C GLY A 269 -18.70 -10.92 31.77
N ASN A 270 -19.38 -11.82 31.07
CA ASN A 270 -18.86 -12.44 29.86
C ASN A 270 -18.79 -11.41 28.72
N SER A 271 -17.93 -11.67 27.74
CA SER A 271 -17.88 -10.84 26.53
C SER A 271 -17.73 -11.66 25.26
N VAL A 272 -18.38 -11.20 24.20
CA VAL A 272 -18.20 -11.70 22.84
C VAL A 272 -17.43 -10.66 22.05
N THR A 273 -16.27 -11.07 21.55
CA THR A 273 -15.41 -10.24 20.70
C THR A 273 -15.49 -10.75 19.26
N GLU A 274 -16.01 -9.93 18.36
CA GLU A 274 -16.02 -10.17 16.92
C GLU A 274 -14.92 -9.36 16.24
N ASP A 275 -14.03 -10.03 15.51
CA ASP A 275 -13.00 -9.38 14.70
C ASP A 275 -12.78 -10.10 13.36
N TYR A 276 -11.94 -9.52 12.51
CA TYR A 276 -11.60 -10.07 11.21
C TYR A 276 -10.10 -10.32 11.10
N LEU A 277 -9.75 -11.48 10.54
CA LEU A 277 -8.38 -11.88 10.27
C LEU A 277 -8.17 -11.99 8.76
N GLY A 278 -6.93 -11.77 8.33
CA GLY A 278 -6.50 -11.86 6.95
C GLY A 278 -5.43 -12.92 6.78
N LEU A 279 -5.58 -13.77 5.78
CA LEU A 279 -4.48 -14.58 5.23
C LEU A 279 -4.12 -13.99 3.86
N ARG A 280 -2.85 -13.65 3.65
CA ARG A 280 -2.37 -13.02 2.41
C ARG A 280 -1.24 -13.82 1.81
N GLY A 281 -1.22 -13.93 0.50
CA GLY A 281 -0.12 -14.56 -0.23
C GLY A 281 -0.08 -14.10 -1.69
N ILE A 282 1.08 -14.25 -2.30
CA ILE A 282 1.22 -14.17 -3.76
C ILE A 282 0.79 -15.52 -4.31
N ILE A 283 -0.24 -15.53 -5.14
CA ILE A 283 -0.78 -16.76 -5.72
C ILE A 283 -0.33 -16.85 -7.17
N SER A 284 0.40 -17.91 -7.50
CA SER A 284 0.73 -18.28 -8.88
C SER A 284 -0.38 -19.18 -9.42
N PHE A 285 -1.06 -18.73 -10.48
CA PHE A 285 -2.16 -19.47 -11.10
C PHE A 285 -1.66 -20.22 -12.34
N PRO A 286 -2.18 -21.43 -12.63
CA PRO A 286 -1.69 -22.22 -13.77
C PRO A 286 -2.15 -21.68 -15.13
N TYR A 287 -3.20 -20.86 -15.18
CA TYR A 287 -3.81 -20.37 -16.44
C TYR A 287 -3.82 -18.84 -16.58
N ARG A 288 -3.27 -18.10 -15.60
CA ARG A 288 -3.24 -16.63 -15.62
C ARG A 288 -2.08 -16.09 -14.79
N HIS A 289 -1.85 -14.78 -14.89
CA HIS A 289 -0.81 -14.10 -14.10
C HIS A 289 -1.02 -14.24 -12.59
N GLN A 290 0.10 -14.21 -11.87
CA GLN A 290 0.12 -14.17 -10.42
C GLN A 290 -0.62 -12.95 -9.85
N SER A 291 -1.14 -13.09 -8.64
CA SER A 291 -1.87 -12.01 -7.96
C SER A 291 -1.76 -12.11 -6.46
N VAL A 292 -1.82 -10.97 -5.77
CA VAL A 292 -1.87 -10.92 -4.30
C VAL A 292 -3.31 -11.14 -3.86
N VAL A 293 -3.57 -12.29 -3.22
CA VAL A 293 -4.90 -12.68 -2.76
C VAL A 293 -4.99 -12.51 -1.25
N GLN A 294 -6.12 -12.00 -0.77
CA GLN A 294 -6.48 -11.98 0.64
C GLN A 294 -7.72 -12.83 0.89
N VAL A 295 -7.60 -13.79 1.79
CA VAL A 295 -8.72 -14.43 2.46
C VAL A 295 -9.07 -13.63 3.70
N VAL A 296 -10.34 -13.30 3.87
CA VAL A 296 -10.89 -12.71 5.08
C VAL A 296 -11.55 -13.81 5.87
N LEU A 297 -11.15 -13.93 7.13
CA LEU A 297 -11.76 -14.79 8.11
C LEU A 297 -12.52 -13.91 9.11
N LYS A 298 -13.73 -14.33 9.46
CA LYS A 298 -14.49 -13.73 10.55
C LYS A 298 -14.20 -14.55 11.80
N ARG A 299 -13.87 -13.93 12.91
CA ARG A 299 -13.64 -14.63 14.18
C ARG A 299 -14.57 -14.10 15.26
N ASN A 300 -15.09 -15.02 16.06
CA ASN A 300 -15.85 -14.75 17.26
C ASN A 300 -15.17 -15.47 18.43
N ARG A 301 -14.88 -14.71 19.50
CA ARG A 301 -14.31 -15.20 20.75
C ARG A 301 -15.27 -14.92 21.89
N LEU A 302 -15.75 -15.97 22.55
CA LEU A 302 -16.38 -15.87 23.86
C LEU A 302 -15.27 -15.87 24.91
N VAL A 303 -15.19 -14.78 25.66
CA VAL A 303 -14.25 -14.60 26.77
C VAL A 303 -15.05 -14.62 28.07
N SER A 304 -14.67 -15.50 28.98
CA SER A 304 -15.33 -15.73 30.26
C SER A 304 -14.33 -15.47 31.39
N PRO A 305 -14.32 -14.26 31.98
CA PRO A 305 -13.28 -13.86 32.95
C PRO A 305 -13.23 -14.76 34.20
N SER A 306 -14.36 -15.38 34.55
CA SER A 306 -14.51 -16.22 35.74
C SER A 306 -14.19 -17.70 35.50
N ASP A 307 -14.15 -18.15 34.23
CA ASP A 307 -13.95 -19.55 33.89
C ASP A 307 -13.40 -19.70 32.47
N ALA A 308 -12.08 -19.91 32.37
CA ALA A 308 -11.37 -20.07 31.10
C ALA A 308 -11.83 -21.31 30.31
N SER A 309 -12.41 -22.33 30.96
CA SER A 309 -12.88 -23.55 30.27
C SER A 309 -14.10 -23.29 29.36
N ARG A 310 -14.79 -22.17 29.59
CA ARG A 310 -15.93 -21.71 28.79
C ARG A 310 -15.51 -20.85 27.61
N GLU A 311 -14.23 -20.52 27.48
CA GLU A 311 -13.76 -19.78 26.32
C GLU A 311 -13.97 -20.60 25.05
N ARG A 312 -14.51 -19.95 24.02
CA ARG A 312 -14.80 -20.56 22.73
C ARG A 312 -14.34 -19.63 21.64
N GLU A 313 -13.54 -20.14 20.71
CA GLU A 313 -13.19 -19.45 19.48
C GLU A 313 -13.84 -20.16 18.31
N LYS A 314 -14.43 -19.38 17.41
CA LYS A 314 -14.91 -19.86 16.11
C LYS A 314 -14.41 -18.93 15.04
N ILE A 315 -13.85 -19.51 13.99
CA ILE A 315 -13.32 -18.77 12.85
C ILE A 315 -14.03 -19.28 11.60
N TRP A 316 -14.61 -18.38 10.81
CA TRP A 316 -15.30 -18.70 9.56
C TRP A 316 -14.52 -18.14 8.38
N PHE A 317 -14.47 -18.89 7.29
CA PHE A 317 -14.22 -18.30 5.99
C PHE A 317 -15.32 -17.26 5.70
N TYR A 318 -14.92 -16.03 5.39
CA TYR A 318 -15.85 -14.93 5.18
C TYR A 318 -15.83 -14.38 3.76
N SER A 319 -14.64 -14.13 3.20
CA SER A 319 -14.50 -13.61 1.83
C SER A 319 -13.13 -13.92 1.24
N VAL A 320 -13.00 -13.80 -0.08
CA VAL A 320 -11.72 -13.83 -0.79
C VAL A 320 -11.72 -12.84 -1.95
N TYR A 321 -10.62 -12.13 -2.14
CA TYR A 321 -10.45 -11.16 -3.23
C TYR A 321 -8.98 -10.85 -3.52
N GLU A 322 -8.71 -10.24 -4.66
CA GLU A 322 -7.39 -9.72 -5.03
C GLU A 322 -7.19 -8.31 -4.46
N LEU A 323 -6.12 -8.10 -3.68
CA LEU A 323 -5.85 -6.86 -2.94
C LEU A 323 -5.48 -5.66 -3.83
N ARG A 324 -5.00 -5.93 -5.05
CA ARG A 324 -4.45 -4.92 -5.98
C ARG A 324 -5.28 -4.81 -7.26
N ARG A 325 -6.57 -5.13 -7.18
CA ARG A 325 -7.48 -5.01 -8.34
C ARG A 325 -7.67 -3.55 -8.70
N GLY A 326 -7.49 -3.22 -9.98
CA GLY A 326 -7.74 -1.88 -10.52
C GLY A 326 -6.67 -0.84 -10.17
N THR A 327 -5.64 -1.21 -9.41
CA THR A 327 -4.45 -0.38 -9.24
C THR A 327 -3.48 -0.68 -10.38
N LEU A 328 -3.02 0.35 -11.10
CA LEU A 328 -1.90 0.24 -12.03
C LEU A 328 -0.72 -0.37 -11.27
N GLN A 329 -0.39 -1.60 -11.60
CA GLN A 329 0.84 -2.23 -11.18
C GLN A 329 1.96 -1.60 -12.03
N GLY A 330 2.33 -0.35 -11.75
CA GLY A 330 3.39 0.35 -12.46
C GLY A 330 4.67 -0.45 -12.41
N VAL A 331 5.27 -0.75 -13.56
CA VAL A 331 6.47 -1.60 -13.73
C VAL A 331 7.50 -1.30 -12.64
#